data_AF-A0A969ITG7-F1
#
_entry.id   AF-A0A969ITG7-F1
#
_cell.length_a   1.000
_cell.length_b   1.000
_cell.length_c   1.000
_cell.angle_alpha   90.00
_cell.angle_beta   90.00
_cell.angle_gamma   90.00
#
_symmetry.space_group_name_H-M   'P 1'
#
loop_
_entity.id
_entity.type
_entity.pdbx_description
1 polymer ?
#
loop_
_entity_poly.entity_id
_entity_poly.type
_entity_poly.pdbx_seq_one_letter_code
_entity_poly.pdbx_strand_id
1 'polypeptide(L)' 'MLNTLLFLLTFLATLGSGLMAGFFFAFSTPVMGALGRLPPMHGIAAMQSINILVINPLFLCAFMGTAVVCAIL' A
#
# COMPACT_ATOMS: atom_id res chain seq x y z
N MET A 1 -5.41 17.61 -25.76
CA MET A 1 -4.36 16.65 -25.34
C MET A 1 -3.99 16.80 -23.87
N LEU A 2 -3.60 17.98 -23.38
CA LEU A 2 -3.21 18.19 -21.98
C LEU A 2 -4.30 17.84 -20.96
N ASN A 3 -5.56 18.24 -21.20
CA ASN A 3 -6.67 17.93 -20.29
C ASN A 3 -6.92 16.42 -20.12
N THR A 4 -6.77 15.65 -21.20
CA THR A 4 -6.92 14.18 -21.16
C THR A 4 -5.80 13.54 -20.34
N LEU A 5 -4.56 14.04 -20.48
CA LEU A 5 -3.42 13.56 -19.71
C LEU A 5 -3.61 13.87 -18.20
N LEU A 6 -3.98 15.10 -17.86
CA LEU A 6 -4.24 15.51 -16.48
C LEU A 6 -5.37 14.69 -15.84
N PHE A 7 -6.45 14.43 -16.59
CA PHE A 7 -7.53 13.57 -16.13
C PHE A 7 -7.03 12.16 -15.82
N LEU A 8 -6.25 11.54 -16.72
CA LEU A 8 -5.71 10.20 -16.52
C LEU A 8 -4.75 10.12 -15.32
N LEU A 9 -3.83 11.07 -15.17
CA LEU A 9 -2.92 11.12 -14.02
C LEU A 9 -3.69 11.32 -12.71
N THR A 10 -4.68 12.22 -12.69
CA THR A 10 -5.52 12.44 -11.50
C THR A 10 -6.29 11.20 -11.11
N PHE A 11 -6.86 10.50 -12.09
CA PHE A 11 -7.59 9.26 -11.88
C PHE A 11 -6.67 8.17 -11.31
N LEU A 12 -5.50 7.95 -11.92
CA LEU A 12 -4.52 6.98 -11.45
C LEU A 12 -3.97 7.33 -10.06
N ALA A 13 -3.65 8.61 -9.81
CA ALA A 13 -3.19 9.11 -8.51
C ALA A 13 -4.24 8.86 -7.42
N THR A 14 -5.51 9.16 -7.70
CA THR A 14 -6.61 8.97 -6.75
C THR A 14 -6.83 7.50 -6.44
N LEU A 15 -6.86 6.65 -7.47
CA LEU A 15 -7.07 5.21 -7.31
C LEU A 15 -5.90 4.57 -6.55
N GLY A 16 -4.66 4.87 -6.95
CA GLY A 16 -3.45 4.37 -6.29
C GLY A 16 -3.35 4.83 -4.84
N SER A 17 -3.63 6.12 -4.58
CA SER A 17 -3.62 6.68 -3.22
C SER A 17 -4.70 6.04 -2.34
N GLY A 18 -5.89 5.81 -2.88
CA GLY A 18 -6.98 5.11 -2.17
C GLY A 18 -6.61 3.66 -1.81
N LEU A 19 -6.00 2.93 -2.74
CA LEU A 19 -5.50 1.57 -2.47
C LEU A 19 -4.45 1.55 -1.37
N MET A 20 -3.46 2.45 -1.44
CA MET A 20 -2.40 2.53 -0.43
C MET A 20 -2.94 2.99 0.92
N ALA A 21 -3.83 3.99 0.95
CA ALA A 21 -4.50 4.43 2.17
C ALA A 21 -5.28 3.28 2.84
N GLY A 22 -6.04 2.49 2.05
CA GLY A 22 -6.74 1.31 2.54
C GLY A 22 -5.79 0.24 3.10
N PHE A 23 -4.71 -0.05 2.38
CA PHE A 23 -3.68 -0.99 2.83
C PHE A 23 -3.06 -0.54 4.17
N PHE A 24 -2.62 0.71 4.28
CA PHE A 24 -2.03 1.23 5.51
C PHE A 24 -3.02 1.32 6.67
N PHE A 25 -4.26 1.69 6.40
CA PHE A 25 -5.31 1.74 7.42
C PHE A 25 -5.59 0.34 7.99
N ALA A 26 -5.82 -0.64 7.12
CA ALA A 26 -6.03 -2.03 7.50
C ALA A 26 -4.82 -2.60 8.25
N PHE A 27 -3.60 -2.26 7.82
CA PHE A 27 -2.41 -2.76 8.48
C PHE A 27 -2.21 -2.14 9.88
N SER A 28 -2.33 -0.81 9.98
CA SER A 28 -2.01 -0.07 11.20
C SER A 28 -3.02 -0.30 12.32
N THR A 29 -4.31 -0.47 11.98
CA THR A 29 -5.38 -0.59 12.99
C THR A 29 -5.71 -2.05 13.34
N PRO A 30 -6.45 -2.84 12.54
CA PRO A 30 -6.80 -4.19 12.94
C PRO A 30 -5.63 -5.18 12.88
N VAL A 31 -4.73 -5.12 11.88
CA VAL A 31 -3.66 -6.12 11.74
C VAL A 31 -2.62 -6.00 12.86
N MET A 32 -2.04 -4.82 13.07
CA MET A 32 -1.08 -4.62 14.16
C MET A 32 -1.72 -4.84 15.54
N GLY A 33 -3.00 -4.46 15.70
CA GLY A 33 -3.76 -4.76 16.92
C GLY A 33 -3.95 -6.26 17.16
N ALA A 34 -4.21 -7.05 16.10
CA ALA A 34 -4.34 -8.51 16.20
C ALA A 34 -2.98 -9.17 16.48
N LEU A 35 -1.91 -8.76 15.78
CA LEU A 35 -0.55 -9.28 15.99
C LEU A 35 -0.06 -9.00 17.42
N GLY A 36 -0.35 -7.82 17.97
CA GLY A 36 0.01 -7.45 19.34
C GLY A 36 -0.70 -8.27 20.43
N ARG A 37 -1.78 -8.99 20.09
CA ARG A 37 -2.50 -9.90 21.01
C ARG A 37 -1.94 -11.32 20.99
N LEU A 38 -1.09 -11.66 20.02
CA LEU A 38 -0.45 -12.97 19.95
C LEU A 38 0.74 -13.04 20.93
N PRO A 39 1.15 -14.24 21.38
CA PRO A 39 2.45 -14.41 22.04
C PRO A 39 3.56 -13.81 21.15
N PRO A 40 4.55 -13.10 21.71
CA PRO A 40 5.51 -12.31 20.92
C PRO A 40 6.17 -13.09 19.78
N MET A 41 6.53 -14.36 20.03
CA MET A 41 7.13 -15.25 19.03
C MET A 41 6.22 -15.47 17.80
N HIS A 42 4.92 -15.61 18.01
CA HIS A 42 3.95 -15.83 16.93
C HIS A 42 3.66 -14.53 16.17
N GLY A 43 3.54 -13.40 16.88
CA GLY A 43 3.35 -12.09 16.26
C GLY A 43 4.53 -11.70 15.37
N ILE A 44 5.76 -11.92 15.84
CA ILE A 44 6.99 -11.66 15.06
C ILE A 44 7.04 -12.56 13.82
N ALA A 45 6.82 -13.86 13.98
CA ALA A 45 6.86 -14.81 12.87
C ALA A 45 5.81 -14.47 11.79
N ALA A 46 4.59 -14.08 12.19
CA ALA A 46 3.55 -13.63 11.27
C ALA A 46 3.92 -12.31 10.57
N MET A 47 4.50 -11.35 11.28
CA MET A 47 4.94 -10.09 10.67
C MET A 47 6.08 -10.29 9.66
N GLN A 48 7.02 -11.19 9.95
CA GLN A 48 8.10 -11.55 9.04
C GLN A 48 7.57 -12.21 7.76
N SER A 49 6.61 -13.14 7.87
CA SER A 49 6.02 -13.78 6.69
C SER A 49 5.24 -12.78 5.83
N ILE A 50 4.51 -11.85 6.45
CA ILE A 50 3.85 -10.75 5.75
C ILE A 50 4.88 -9.89 5.01
N ASN A 51 5.98 -9.49 5.65
CA ASN A 51 7.00 -8.65 5.02
C ASN A 51 7.61 -9.32 3.78
N ILE A 52 7.83 -10.64 3.83
CA ILE A 52 8.32 -11.41 2.67
C ILE A 52 7.29 -11.38 1.53
N LEU A 53 6.00 -11.55 1.84
CA LEU A 53 4.92 -11.54 0.83
C LEU A 53 4.65 -10.16 0.22
N VAL A 54 4.80 -9.10 1.01
CA VAL A 54 4.59 -7.71 0.58
C VAL A 54 5.64 -7.26 -0.44
N ILE A 55 6.86 -7.80 -0.38
CA ILE A 55 7.92 -7.52 -1.36
C ILE A 55 7.65 -8.33 -2.64
N ASN A 56 6.64 -7.92 -3.40
CA ASN A 56 6.32 -8.49 -4.70
C ASN A 56 6.21 -7.38 -5.76
N PRO A 57 6.47 -7.68 -7.05
CA PRO A 57 6.46 -6.67 -8.11
C PRO A 57 5.14 -5.92 -8.27
N LEU A 58 4.00 -6.57 -8.02
CA LEU A 58 2.68 -5.95 -8.14
C LEU A 58 2.45 -4.91 -7.04
N PHE A 59 2.77 -5.25 -5.80
CA PHE A 59 2.69 -4.31 -4.68
C PHE A 59 3.67 -3.15 -4.87
N LEU A 60 4.91 -3.43 -5.26
CA LEU A 60 5.91 -2.40 -5.56
C LEU A 60 5.45 -1.46 -6.69
N CYS A 61 4.84 -2.01 -7.75
CA CYS A 61 4.27 -1.21 -8.83
C CYS A 61 3.13 -0.32 -8.31
N ALA A 62 2.20 -0.87 -7.53
CA ALA A 62 1.11 -0.09 -6.96
C ALA A 62 1.63 0.98 -5.98
N PHE A 63 2.60 0.66 -5.13
CA PHE A 63 3.17 1.58 -4.14
C PHE A 63 4.01 2.67 -4.80
N MET A 64 5.07 2.27 -5.50
CA MET A 64 6.02 3.20 -6.13
C MET A 64 5.42 3.91 -7.34
N GLY A 65 4.62 3.19 -8.14
CA GLY A 65 3.95 3.76 -9.31
C GLY A 65 2.95 4.85 -8.92
N THR A 66 2.20 4.67 -7.83
CA THR A 66 1.35 5.74 -7.28
C THR A 66 2.19 6.95 -6.89
N ALA A 67 3.31 6.75 -6.19
CA ALA A 67 4.19 7.85 -5.79
C ALA A 67 4.71 8.64 -7.00
N VAL A 68 5.14 7.94 -8.06
CA VAL A 68 5.61 8.55 -9.31
C VAL A 68 4.48 9.31 -10.02
N VAL A 69 3.29 8.71 -10.14
CA VAL A 69 2.13 9.36 -10.77
C VAL A 69 1.75 10.65 -10.02
N CYS A 70 1.71 10.60 -8.68
CA CYS A 70 1.44 11.77 -7.86
C CYS A 70 2.54 12.84 -7.94
N ALA A 71 3.80 12.46 -8.15
CA ALA A 71 4.91 13.42 -8.30
C ALA A 71 4.93 14.11 -9.67
N ILE A 72 4.38 13.46 -10.71
CA ILE A 72 4.30 14.00 -12.07
C ILE A 72 3.03 14.86 -12.26
N LEU A 73 1.93 14.51 -11.58
CA LEU A 73 0.67 15.25 -11.61
C LEU A 73 0.82 16.66 -11.01
#